data_AF-A0A951KA75-F1
#
_entry.id   AF-A0A951KA75-F1
#
_cell.length_a   1.000
_cell.length_b   1.000
_cell.length_c   1.000
_cell.angle_alpha   90.00
_cell.angle_beta   90.00
_cell.angle_gamma   90.00
#
_symmetry.space_group_name_H-M   'P 1'
#
loop_
_entity.id
_entity.type
_entity.pdbx_description
1 polymer ?
#
loop_
_entity_poly.entity_id
_entity_poly.type
_entity_poly.pdbx_seq_one_letter_code
_entity_poly.pdbx_strand_id
1 'polypeptide(L)'
;MSDDTRKNERNPGRRIFLGAGSALVGAALVGKAAAQDLSAIRQAHGDASASDAGPENLKLRDAQPSSYLPPAADHGEVPTFWNSFSSAHRRIQPGGWSRQVTVQDFPLS
;
A
#
# COMPACT_ATOMS: atom_id res chain seq x y z
N MET A 1 41.34 -65.90 -31.53
CA MET A 1 42.27 -65.04 -32.30
C MET A 1 41.46 -63.85 -32.75
N SER A 2 41.59 -62.64 -32.24
CA SER A 2 42.62 -61.97 -31.44
C SER A 2 41.87 -60.87 -30.68
N ASP A 3 41.98 -60.80 -29.37
CA ASP A 3 43.02 -60.10 -28.62
C ASP A 3 42.57 -58.69 -28.20
N ASP A 4 42.91 -58.43 -26.97
CA ASP A 4 42.51 -57.40 -26.04
C ASP A 4 43.27 -56.10 -26.37
N THR A 5 42.58 -54.98 -26.55
CA THR A 5 43.23 -53.66 -26.43
C THR A 5 42.34 -52.70 -25.66
N ARG A 6 42.43 -52.81 -24.34
CA ARG A 6 42.14 -51.73 -23.40
C ARG A 6 42.80 -50.42 -23.86
N LYS A 7 42.00 -49.43 -24.26
CA LYS A 7 42.36 -48.02 -24.09
C LYS A 7 41.45 -47.37 -23.07
N ASN A 8 42.06 -47.17 -21.92
CA ASN A 8 41.65 -46.31 -20.82
C ASN A 8 41.43 -44.88 -21.33
N GLU A 9 40.22 -44.55 -21.74
CA GLU A 9 39.80 -43.16 -21.93
C GLU A 9 39.23 -42.64 -20.61
N ARG A 10 40.11 -41.95 -19.90
CA ARG A 10 39.79 -41.03 -18.80
C ARG A 10 38.48 -40.32 -19.12
N ASN A 11 37.47 -40.46 -18.26
CA ASN A 11 36.26 -39.66 -18.32
C ASN A 11 36.54 -38.33 -17.58
N PRO A 12 36.93 -37.22 -18.26
CA PRO A 12 36.98 -35.93 -17.63
C PRO A 12 35.56 -35.51 -17.29
N GLY A 13 35.21 -35.74 -16.02
CA GLY A 13 34.36 -34.86 -15.23
C GLY A 13 33.02 -34.48 -15.85
N ARG A 14 31.97 -34.98 -15.21
CA ARG A 14 30.58 -34.46 -15.20
C ARG A 14 30.47 -32.98 -14.72
N ARG A 15 31.56 -32.22 -14.78
CA ARG A 15 31.76 -30.87 -14.27
C ARG A 15 31.96 -29.83 -15.39
N ILE A 16 32.07 -30.24 -16.65
CA ILE A 16 32.23 -29.30 -17.79
C ILE A 16 30.88 -28.85 -18.37
N PHE A 17 29.75 -29.35 -17.86
CA PHE A 17 28.41 -28.94 -18.33
C PHE A 17 27.73 -27.84 -17.51
N LEU A 18 28.49 -27.09 -16.71
CA LEU A 18 27.97 -25.94 -15.95
C LEU A 18 28.83 -24.69 -16.15
N GLY A 19 29.02 -24.28 -17.40
CA GLY A 19 29.94 -23.19 -17.73
C GLY A 19 29.70 -22.48 -19.05
N ALA A 20 28.47 -22.45 -19.56
CA ALA A 20 28.08 -21.60 -20.69
C ALA A 20 26.55 -21.62 -20.84
N GLY A 21 25.85 -20.89 -19.97
CA GLY A 21 24.39 -20.83 -19.99
C GLY A 21 23.90 -19.46 -19.56
N SER A 22 24.02 -18.50 -20.48
CA SER A 22 23.15 -17.33 -20.63
C SER A 22 22.70 -16.59 -19.37
N ALA A 23 23.32 -15.42 -19.18
CA ALA A 23 22.80 -14.32 -18.39
C ALA A 23 21.37 -13.91 -18.81
N LEU A 24 20.67 -13.27 -17.86
CA LEU A 24 19.46 -12.42 -18.05
C LEU A 24 18.08 -13.10 -18.03
N VAL A 25 17.70 -13.73 -16.92
CA VAL A 25 16.29 -13.78 -16.51
C VAL A 25 16.17 -13.24 -15.10
N GLY A 26 16.16 -11.90 -14.99
CA GLY A 26 16.10 -11.22 -13.71
C GLY A 26 15.79 -9.74 -13.89
N ALA A 27 14.66 -9.39 -14.49
CA ALA A 27 14.14 -8.02 -14.48
C ALA A 27 12.68 -7.88 -14.99
N ALA A 28 11.77 -8.81 -14.69
CA ALA A 28 10.38 -8.71 -15.16
C ALA A 28 9.33 -8.54 -14.04
N LEU A 29 9.75 -8.11 -12.83
CA LEU A 29 8.82 -7.67 -11.78
C LEU A 29 9.11 -6.23 -11.37
N VAL A 30 9.42 -5.35 -12.33
CA VAL A 30 9.34 -3.90 -12.08
C VAL A 30 7.85 -3.57 -11.96
N GLY A 31 7.32 -3.71 -10.75
CA GLY A 31 6.02 -3.19 -10.39
C GLY A 31 5.99 -1.73 -10.81
N LYS A 32 5.10 -1.39 -11.74
CA LYS A 32 4.81 0.01 -12.02
C LYS A 32 4.25 0.59 -10.73
N ALA A 33 5.07 1.27 -9.95
CA ALA A 33 4.58 2.23 -8.99
C ALA A 33 3.79 3.24 -9.84
N ALA A 34 2.46 3.12 -9.80
CA ALA A 34 1.59 4.02 -10.53
C ALA A 34 1.77 5.41 -9.92
N ALA A 35 2.65 6.22 -10.51
CA ALA A 35 2.66 7.64 -10.27
C ALA A 35 1.27 8.13 -10.71
N GLN A 36 0.41 8.44 -9.75
CA GLN A 36 -0.94 8.89 -10.04
C GLN A 36 -0.84 10.19 -10.86
N ASP A 37 -1.57 10.25 -11.97
CA ASP A 37 -1.58 11.43 -12.82
C ASP A 37 -2.31 12.58 -12.11
N LEU A 38 -1.52 13.50 -11.55
CA LEU A 38 -2.01 14.70 -10.89
C LEU A 38 -2.94 15.56 -11.76
N SER A 39 -2.79 15.51 -13.09
CA SER A 39 -3.65 16.27 -14.00
C SER A 39 -5.05 15.65 -14.08
N ALA A 40 -5.12 14.32 -14.20
CA ALA A 40 -6.37 13.57 -14.17
C ALA A 40 -7.12 13.72 -12.83
N ILE A 41 -6.41 13.68 -11.69
CA ILE A 41 -7.03 13.86 -10.36
C ILE A 41 -7.61 15.28 -10.23
N ARG A 42 -6.87 16.31 -10.66
CA ARG A 42 -7.39 17.69 -10.63
C ARG A 42 -8.62 17.86 -11.52
N GLN A 43 -8.68 17.16 -12.65
CA GLN A 43 -9.87 17.16 -13.50
C GLN A 43 -11.06 16.51 -12.77
N ALA A 44 -10.84 15.36 -12.11
CA ALA A 44 -11.87 14.66 -11.34
C ALA A 44 -12.44 15.50 -10.18
N HIS A 45 -11.63 16.39 -9.58
CA HIS A 45 -12.14 17.34 -8.58
C HIS A 45 -13.16 18.34 -9.12
N GLY A 46 -13.14 18.62 -10.43
CA GLY A 46 -13.99 19.60 -11.09
C GLY A 46 -15.19 19.00 -11.84
N ASP A 47 -15.30 17.67 -11.91
CA ASP A 47 -16.39 16.98 -12.60
C ASP A 47 -17.29 16.20 -11.63
N ALA A 48 -18.18 15.35 -12.17
CA ALA A 48 -19.13 14.59 -11.39
C ALA A 48 -18.49 13.60 -10.40
N SER A 49 -17.19 13.28 -10.57
CA SER A 49 -16.45 12.35 -9.71
C SER A 49 -16.26 12.89 -8.28
N ALA A 50 -16.30 14.21 -8.09
CA ALA A 50 -16.22 14.85 -6.77
C ALA A 50 -17.55 14.86 -5.99
N SER A 51 -18.65 14.41 -6.60
CA SER A 51 -19.97 14.41 -5.98
C SER A 51 -20.25 13.12 -5.23
N ASP A 52 -20.64 13.22 -3.95
CA ASP A 52 -21.25 12.13 -3.20
C ASP A 52 -22.78 12.26 -3.26
N ALA A 53 -23.44 11.26 -3.88
CA ALA A 53 -24.90 11.23 -4.02
C ALA A 53 -25.60 10.48 -2.87
N GLY A 54 -24.85 9.91 -1.93
CA GLY A 54 -25.38 9.16 -0.80
C GLY A 54 -25.98 10.04 0.30
N PRO A 55 -26.74 9.46 1.26
CA PRO A 55 -27.12 10.17 2.47
C PRO A 55 -25.89 10.55 3.29
N GLU A 56 -25.68 11.85 3.52
CA GLU A 56 -24.48 12.39 4.18
C GLU A 56 -24.83 13.30 5.36
N ASN A 57 -23.95 13.34 6.38
CA ASN A 57 -23.99 14.35 7.44
C ASN A 57 -23.18 15.59 7.02
N LEU A 58 -23.88 16.58 6.44
CA LEU A 58 -23.28 17.83 5.94
C LEU A 58 -22.47 18.58 7.01
N LYS A 59 -22.92 18.59 8.28
CA LYS A 59 -22.19 19.28 9.36
C LYS A 59 -20.84 18.63 9.66
N LEU A 60 -20.75 17.31 9.54
CA LEU A 60 -19.50 16.59 9.75
C LEU A 60 -18.56 16.76 8.56
N ARG A 61 -19.10 16.70 7.33
CA ARG A 61 -18.35 17.00 6.10
C ARG A 61 -17.73 18.39 6.14
N ASP A 62 -18.53 19.40 6.45
CA ASP A 62 -18.09 20.79 6.44
C ASP A 62 -17.07 21.09 7.56
N ALA A 63 -17.05 20.27 8.63
CA ALA A 63 -16.01 20.34 9.66
C ALA A 63 -14.67 19.73 9.21
N GLN A 64 -14.68 18.86 8.18
CA GLN A 64 -13.49 18.16 7.69
C GLN A 64 -13.47 18.12 6.14
N PRO A 65 -13.45 19.31 5.48
CA PRO A 65 -13.63 19.41 4.04
C PRO A 65 -12.53 18.70 3.24
N SER A 66 -11.30 18.69 3.75
CA SER A 66 -10.16 18.02 3.13
C SER A 66 -10.18 16.49 3.29
N SER A 67 -11.02 15.93 4.16
CA SER A 67 -11.25 14.47 4.17
C SER A 67 -12.33 14.04 3.19
N TYR A 68 -13.29 14.94 2.90
CA TYR A 68 -14.30 14.71 1.87
C TYR A 68 -13.72 14.91 0.47
N LEU A 69 -13.00 16.02 0.24
CA LEU A 69 -12.32 16.31 -1.02
C LEU A 69 -10.82 16.54 -0.75
N PRO A 70 -9.99 15.48 -0.74
CA PRO A 70 -8.58 15.59 -0.43
C PRO A 70 -7.82 16.38 -1.51
N PRO A 71 -6.71 17.04 -1.15
CA PRO A 71 -5.78 17.61 -2.13
C PRO A 71 -5.30 16.55 -3.13
N ALA A 72 -5.12 16.95 -4.40
CA ALA A 72 -4.71 16.02 -5.46
C ALA A 72 -3.32 15.38 -5.23
N ALA A 73 -2.50 15.96 -4.34
CA ALA A 73 -1.18 15.46 -4.00
C ALA A 73 -1.20 14.35 -2.94
N ASP A 74 -2.32 14.15 -2.25
CA ASP A 74 -2.47 13.11 -1.24
C ASP A 74 -2.49 11.74 -1.93
N HIS A 75 -1.73 10.78 -1.38
CA HIS A 75 -1.52 9.49 -2.01
C HIS A 75 -1.25 8.40 -0.96
N GLY A 76 -1.53 7.16 -1.34
CA GLY A 76 -1.31 6.00 -0.50
C GLY A 76 -2.38 5.79 0.57
N GLU A 77 -2.18 4.76 1.37
CA GLU A 77 -3.06 4.41 2.48
C GLU A 77 -2.46 4.98 3.76
N VAL A 78 -3.14 5.97 4.34
CA VAL A 78 -2.73 6.62 5.59
C VAL A 78 -3.70 6.17 6.68
N PRO A 79 -3.23 5.63 7.81
CA PRO A 79 -4.11 5.31 8.93
C PRO A 79 -4.79 6.58 9.44
N THR A 80 -6.00 6.45 10.01
CA THR A 80 -6.68 7.58 10.64
C THR A 80 -5.74 8.23 11.65
N PHE A 81 -5.47 9.52 11.46
CA PHE A 81 -4.52 10.31 12.27
C PHE A 81 -5.19 11.46 13.03
N TRP A 82 -6.52 11.49 13.04
CA TRP A 82 -7.30 12.51 13.71
C TRP A 82 -8.51 11.89 14.44
N ASN A 83 -8.86 12.46 15.59
CA ASN A 83 -10.07 12.15 16.33
C ASN A 83 -10.55 13.37 17.13
N SER A 84 -11.80 13.36 17.59
CA SER A 84 -12.39 14.44 18.40
C SER A 84 -12.90 13.91 19.74
N PHE A 85 -12.59 14.62 20.84
CA PHE A 85 -13.20 14.33 22.14
C PHE A 85 -14.73 14.50 22.14
N SER A 86 -15.32 15.17 21.16
CA SER A 86 -16.77 15.36 21.07
C SER A 86 -17.53 14.09 20.69
N SER A 87 -16.88 13.13 20.02
CA SER A 87 -17.46 11.81 19.74
C SER A 87 -17.23 10.80 20.88
N ALA A 88 -16.28 11.06 21.77
CA ALA A 88 -15.98 10.19 22.89
C ALA A 88 -17.10 10.15 23.94
N HIS A 89 -17.32 8.97 24.54
CA HIS A 89 -18.29 8.81 25.62
C HIS A 89 -17.95 9.72 26.81
N ARG A 90 -18.94 10.49 27.25
CA ARG A 90 -18.83 11.39 28.40
C ARG A 90 -19.48 10.76 29.63
N ARG A 91 -18.67 10.48 30.64
CA ARG A 91 -19.12 10.03 31.97
C ARG A 91 -19.43 11.24 32.84
N ILE A 92 -20.66 11.34 33.34
CA ILE A 92 -21.14 12.47 34.15
C ILE A 92 -21.34 12.00 35.59
N GLN A 93 -20.88 12.79 36.57
CA GLN A 93 -20.93 12.48 38.01
C GLN A 93 -21.18 13.75 38.85
N PRO A 94 -21.59 13.64 40.14
CA PRO A 94 -21.60 14.79 41.03
C PRO A 94 -20.23 15.48 41.05
N GLY A 95 -20.21 16.80 40.81
CA GLY A 95 -18.98 17.58 40.74
C GLY A 95 -18.34 17.70 39.35
N GLY A 96 -18.84 17.01 38.32
CA GLY A 96 -18.38 17.26 36.94
C GLY A 96 -18.57 16.12 35.95
N TRP A 97 -17.74 16.13 34.91
CA TRP A 97 -17.73 15.08 33.88
C TRP A 97 -16.30 14.80 33.43
N SER A 98 -16.09 13.60 32.90
CA SER A 98 -14.85 13.20 32.25
C SER A 98 -15.14 12.43 30.96
N ARG A 99 -14.14 12.39 30.07
CA ARG A 99 -14.13 11.61 28.83
C ARG A 99 -12.69 11.33 28.44
N GLN A 100 -12.48 10.30 27.64
CA GLN A 100 -11.16 9.85 27.21
C GLN A 100 -11.20 9.46 25.73
N VAL A 101 -10.05 9.56 25.08
CA VAL A 101 -9.77 8.95 23.78
C VAL A 101 -8.58 8.04 24.02
N THR A 102 -8.73 6.76 23.70
CA THR A 102 -7.72 5.73 23.96
C THR A 102 -7.25 5.08 22.67
N VAL A 103 -6.23 4.22 22.74
CA VAL A 103 -5.75 3.40 21.61
C VAL A 103 -6.87 2.53 21.03
N GLN A 104 -7.90 2.17 21.81
CA GLN A 104 -9.07 1.45 21.29
C GLN A 104 -9.95 2.34 20.39
N ASP A 105 -10.01 3.64 20.68
CA ASP A 105 -10.81 4.62 19.95
C ASP A 105 -10.02 5.25 18.79
N PHE A 106 -8.71 5.39 18.95
CA PHE A 106 -7.78 6.02 18.00
C PHE A 106 -6.43 5.29 18.02
N PRO A 107 -6.25 4.22 17.21
CA PRO A 107 -5.10 3.33 17.32
C PRO A 107 -3.72 3.94 17.02
N LEU A 108 -3.67 5.08 16.33
CA LEU A 108 -2.42 5.78 16.00
C LEU A 108 -1.92 6.71 17.12
N SER A 109 -2.68 6.88 18.20
CA SER A 109 -2.43 7.87 19.28
C SER A 109 -1.09 7.76 19.98
#